data_AF-A0A918WBA3-F1
#
_entry.id   AF-A0A918WBA3-F1
#
_cell.length_a   1.000
_cell.length_b   1.000
_cell.length_c   1.000
_cell.angle_alpha   90.00
_cell.angle_beta   90.00
_cell.angle_gamma   90.00
#
_symmetry.space_group_name_H-M   'P 1'
#
loop_
_entity.id
_entity.type
_entity.pdbx_description
1 polymer ?
#
loop_
_entity_poly.entity_id
_entity_poly.type
_entity_poly.pdbx_seq_one_letter_code
_entity_poly.pdbx_strand_id
1 'polypeptide(L)'
;MTKVAYTVGGGNAVRDVFMGMEPANWPDVLLGMVITDPLLGSVLAVVISRVVFAAFAARGAVPSGRARADRLRRAALTLVNPLAVGVIDACLFGPWWGLATGLAAYALRRGVVVEYRTGRRRPHGSSRAASHDPGYRPAPWLRRAAAAEQVAALLLTVVALPVLTFASALDGQAWTSIVACRVTDGTRTADARLIELSRKGNGVVGWNLDAEEVSNGLGCTATESRYVREPWWRS
;
A
#
# COMPACT_ATOMS: atom_id res chain seq x y z
N MET A 1 8.34 12.49 1.09
CA MET A 1 9.27 13.50 1.64
C MET A 1 9.87 13.04 2.96
N THR A 2 9.08 12.70 3.98
CA THR A 2 9.60 12.26 5.30
C THR A 2 10.59 11.10 5.22
N LYS A 3 10.31 10.06 4.42
CA LYS A 3 11.24 8.94 4.18
C LYS A 3 12.61 9.42 3.70
N VAL A 4 12.64 10.23 2.64
CA VAL A 4 13.87 10.78 2.06
C VAL A 4 14.57 11.69 3.07
N ALA A 5 13.84 12.60 3.70
CA ALA A 5 14.41 13.50 4.70
C ALA A 5 15.03 12.74 5.89
N TYR A 6 14.37 11.67 6.33
CA TYR A 6 14.91 10.84 7.39
C TYR A 6 16.11 10.04 6.93
N THR A 7 16.25 9.64 5.66
CA THR A 7 17.35 8.77 5.21
C THR A 7 18.57 9.50 4.65
N VAL A 8 18.41 10.70 4.07
CA VAL A 8 19.52 11.50 3.51
C VAL A 8 19.76 12.82 4.24
N GLY A 9 18.91 13.18 5.20
CA GLY A 9 18.93 14.49 5.86
C GLY A 9 17.89 15.45 5.29
N GLY A 10 17.63 16.55 6.00
CA GLY A 10 16.65 17.57 5.60
C GLY A 10 17.22 18.62 4.64
N GLY A 11 16.35 19.51 4.17
CA GLY A 11 16.77 20.69 3.40
C GLY A 11 17.29 20.36 2.00
N ASN A 12 18.51 20.83 1.69
CA ASN A 12 19.10 20.71 0.35
C ASN A 12 19.32 19.26 -0.08
N ALA A 13 19.69 18.36 0.83
CA ALA A 13 19.87 16.94 0.53
C ALA A 13 18.61 16.30 -0.09
N VAL A 14 17.43 16.62 0.45
CA VAL A 14 16.15 16.14 -0.11
C VAL A 14 15.96 16.66 -1.53
N ARG A 15 16.21 17.95 -1.75
CA ARG A 15 16.07 18.57 -3.07
C ARG A 15 17.01 17.93 -4.08
N ASP A 16 18.27 17.69 -3.70
CA ASP A 16 19.27 17.12 -4.59
C ASP A 16 18.92 15.67 -4.93
N VAL A 17 18.42 14.90 -3.96
CA VAL A 17 17.88 13.56 -4.21
C VAL A 17 16.72 13.57 -5.18
N PHE A 18 15.74 14.46 -5.02
CA PHE A 18 14.60 14.53 -5.95
C PHE A 18 14.96 15.11 -7.33
N MET A 19 16.05 15.87 -7.45
CA MET A 19 16.56 16.30 -8.75
C MET A 19 17.36 15.18 -9.43
N GLY A 20 18.13 14.40 -8.66
CA GLY A 20 18.87 13.24 -9.18
C GLY A 20 17.97 12.04 -9.50
N MET A 21 16.91 11.86 -8.72
CA MET A 21 15.82 10.95 -9.00
C MET A 21 14.91 11.62 -10.01
N GLU A 22 15.07 11.32 -11.29
CA GLU A 22 14.24 11.90 -12.35
C GLU A 22 12.74 11.85 -11.97
N PRO A 23 11.90 12.82 -12.38
CA PRO A 23 10.50 12.89 -11.95
C PRO A 23 9.68 11.60 -12.15
N ALA A 24 10.07 10.77 -13.12
CA ALA A 24 9.48 9.47 -13.37
C ALA A 24 9.69 8.46 -12.22
N ASN A 25 10.78 8.59 -11.45
CA ASN A 25 11.18 7.67 -10.39
C ASN A 25 10.71 8.14 -8.99
N TRP A 26 10.11 9.33 -8.86
CA TRP A 26 9.59 9.81 -7.57
C TRP A 26 8.58 8.85 -6.91
N PRO A 27 7.67 8.17 -7.65
CA PRO A 27 6.78 7.18 -7.06
C PRO A 27 7.51 5.99 -6.41
N ASP A 28 8.75 5.71 -6.82
CA ASP A 28 9.54 4.58 -6.31
C ASP A 28 9.85 4.73 -4.81
N VAL A 29 9.82 5.95 -4.27
CA VAL A 29 9.94 6.17 -2.84
C VAL A 29 8.76 5.53 -2.09
N LEU A 30 7.54 5.73 -2.57
CA LEU A 30 6.33 5.17 -1.95
C LEU A 30 6.23 3.67 -2.22
N LEU A 31 6.51 3.25 -3.45
CA LEU A 31 6.53 1.83 -3.82
C LEU A 31 7.56 1.07 -2.99
N GLY A 32 8.75 1.64 -2.84
CA GLY A 32 9.81 1.13 -1.99
C GLY A 32 9.34 0.87 -0.57
N MET A 33 8.77 1.89 0.09
CA MET A 33 8.22 1.75 1.44
C MET A 33 7.18 0.63 1.55
N VAL A 34 6.26 0.56 0.60
CA VAL A 34 5.18 -0.44 0.57
C VAL A 34 5.72 -1.86 0.34
N ILE A 35 6.75 -2.02 -0.49
CA ILE A 35 7.34 -3.32 -0.84
C ILE A 35 8.32 -3.79 0.24
N THR A 36 8.93 -2.89 1.01
CA THR A 36 9.87 -3.28 2.09
C THR A 36 9.20 -3.54 3.43
N ASP A 37 8.03 -2.96 3.67
CA ASP A 37 7.28 -3.15 4.91
C ASP A 37 6.02 -4.01 4.66
N PRO A 38 6.05 -5.30 5.05
CA PRO A 38 4.92 -6.20 4.87
C PRO A 38 3.63 -5.71 5.51
N LEU A 39 3.72 -5.09 6.69
CA LEU A 39 2.53 -4.67 7.44
C LEU A 39 1.89 -3.46 6.77
N LEU A 40 2.69 -2.47 6.36
CA LEU A 40 2.21 -1.34 5.58
C LEU A 40 1.59 -1.81 4.25
N GLY A 41 2.28 -2.69 3.53
CA GLY A 41 1.81 -3.24 2.26
C GLY A 41 0.46 -3.94 2.39
N SER A 42 0.34 -4.85 3.36
CA SER A 42 -0.90 -5.59 3.61
C SER A 42 -2.06 -4.69 4.04
N VAL A 43 -1.85 -3.73 4.95
CA VAL A 43 -2.90 -2.80 5.37
C VAL A 43 -3.36 -1.93 4.20
N LEU A 44 -2.42 -1.41 3.41
CA LEU A 44 -2.74 -0.63 2.21
C LEU A 44 -3.55 -1.46 1.20
N ALA A 45 -3.16 -2.72 0.97
CA ALA A 45 -3.85 -3.61 0.06
C ALA A 45 -5.30 -3.89 0.50
N VAL A 46 -5.53 -4.09 1.81
CA VAL A 46 -6.88 -4.22 2.39
C VAL A 46 -7.71 -2.96 2.19
N VAL A 47 -7.13 -1.77 2.44
CA VAL A 47 -7.82 -0.48 2.27
C VAL A 47 -8.18 -0.24 0.80
N ILE A 48 -7.25 -0.44 -0.14
CA ILE A 48 -7.49 -0.32 -1.58
C ILE A 48 -8.59 -1.30 -2.02
N SER A 49 -8.50 -2.57 -1.60
CA SER A 49 -9.49 -3.62 -1.90
C SER A 49 -10.90 -3.22 -1.48
N ARG A 50 -11.04 -2.54 -0.34
CA ARG A 50 -12.29 -2.00 0.17
C ARG A 50 -12.77 -0.79 -0.65
N VAL A 51 -11.91 0.21 -0.87
CA VAL A 51 -12.29 1.45 -1.57
C VAL A 51 -12.74 1.14 -3.00
N VAL A 52 -12.00 0.28 -3.70
CA VAL A 52 -12.36 -0.19 -5.05
C VAL A 52 -13.74 -0.84 -5.03
N PHE A 53 -13.99 -1.74 -4.07
CA PHE A 53 -15.30 -2.37 -3.93
C PHE A 53 -16.42 -1.37 -3.65
N ALA A 54 -16.20 -0.44 -2.72
CA ALA A 54 -17.17 0.59 -2.37
C ALA A 54 -17.49 1.50 -3.57
N ALA A 55 -16.48 1.84 -4.38
CA ALA A 55 -16.66 2.62 -5.61
C ALA A 55 -17.46 1.86 -6.67
N PHE A 56 -17.16 0.58 -6.92
CA PHE A 56 -17.94 -0.25 -7.84
C PHE A 56 -19.39 -0.44 -7.35
N ALA A 57 -19.57 -0.62 -6.04
CA ALA A 57 -20.89 -0.72 -5.43
C ALA A 57 -21.70 0.59 -5.56
N ALA A 58 -21.05 1.75 -5.41
CA ALA A 58 -21.68 3.06 -5.61
C ALA A 58 -22.05 3.33 -7.07
N ARG A 59 -21.27 2.81 -8.03
CA ARG A 59 -21.53 2.92 -9.48
C ARG A 59 -22.59 1.94 -10.01
N GLY A 60 -23.26 1.19 -9.13
CA GLY A 60 -24.34 0.27 -9.52
C GLY A 60 -23.87 -1.00 -10.25
N ALA A 61 -22.56 -1.29 -10.27
CA ALA A 61 -21.98 -2.43 -10.98
C ALA A 61 -22.19 -3.78 -10.26
N VAL A 62 -22.93 -3.80 -9.14
CA VAL A 62 -23.27 -5.02 -8.39
C VAL A 62 -24.68 -5.48 -8.85
N PRO A 63 -24.80 -6.57 -9.61
CA PRO A 63 -26.08 -7.03 -10.14
C PRO A 63 -27.09 -7.33 -9.02
N SER A 64 -28.23 -6.65 -8.99
CA SER A 64 -29.28 -6.85 -7.99
C SER A 64 -30.29 -7.94 -8.37
N GLY A 65 -30.17 -8.53 -9.56
CA GLY A 65 -31.09 -9.53 -10.11
C GLY A 65 -31.16 -10.83 -9.29
N ARG A 66 -32.35 -11.46 -9.23
CA ARG A 66 -32.62 -12.67 -8.41
C ARG A 66 -32.14 -13.98 -9.06
N ALA A 67 -31.67 -13.94 -10.31
CA ALA A 67 -31.23 -15.10 -11.07
C ALA A 67 -30.00 -15.78 -10.45
N ARG A 68 -29.87 -17.11 -10.62
CA ARG A 68 -28.72 -17.88 -10.11
C ARG A 68 -27.39 -17.36 -10.69
N ALA A 69 -27.38 -16.96 -11.96
CA ALA A 69 -26.21 -16.36 -12.62
C ALA A 69 -25.78 -15.03 -11.95
N ASP A 70 -26.72 -14.16 -11.57
CA ASP A 70 -26.42 -12.90 -10.88
C ASP A 70 -25.92 -13.11 -9.44
N ARG A 71 -26.34 -14.19 -8.78
CA ARG A 71 -25.81 -14.58 -7.46
C ARG A 71 -24.39 -15.13 -7.58
N LEU A 72 -24.13 -15.98 -8.58
CA LEU A 72 -22.80 -16.51 -8.88
C LEU A 72 -21.84 -15.38 -9.25
N ARG A 73 -22.25 -14.45 -10.11
CA ARG A 73 -21.43 -13.30 -10.52
C ARG A 73 -21.11 -12.37 -9.35
N ARG A 74 -22.07 -12.13 -8.45
CA ARG A 74 -21.83 -11.40 -7.20
C ARG A 74 -20.88 -12.13 -6.26
N ALA A 75 -21.09 -13.42 -6.05
CA ALA A 75 -20.22 -14.24 -5.20
C ALA A 75 -18.79 -14.24 -5.73
N ALA A 76 -18.62 -14.41 -7.05
CA ALA A 76 -17.34 -14.32 -7.74
C ALA A 76 -16.69 -12.93 -7.53
N LEU A 77 -17.39 -11.82 -7.80
CA LEU A 77 -16.85 -10.47 -7.59
C LEU A 77 -16.48 -10.18 -6.13
N THR A 78 -17.21 -10.76 -5.16
CA THR A 78 -16.88 -10.61 -3.74
C THR A 78 -15.65 -11.38 -3.31
N LEU A 79 -15.38 -12.54 -3.92
CA LEU A 79 -14.28 -13.45 -3.57
C LEU A 79 -13.00 -13.21 -4.37
N VAL A 80 -13.11 -12.80 -5.62
CA VAL A 80 -11.95 -12.64 -6.53
C VAL A 80 -10.98 -11.58 -6.00
N ASN A 81 -11.49 -10.45 -5.50
CA ASN A 81 -10.59 -9.37 -5.08
C ASN A 81 -9.80 -9.69 -3.79
N PRO A 82 -10.39 -10.22 -2.69
CA PRO A 82 -9.61 -10.65 -1.54
C PRO A 82 -8.61 -11.75 -1.87
N LEU A 83 -8.97 -12.68 -2.77
CA LEU A 83 -8.06 -13.72 -3.24
C LEU A 83 -6.90 -13.11 -4.03
N ALA A 84 -7.17 -12.22 -5.00
CA ALA A 84 -6.15 -11.56 -5.78
C ALA A 84 -5.18 -10.78 -4.89
N VAL A 85 -5.70 -10.02 -3.92
CA VAL A 85 -4.90 -9.28 -2.94
C VAL A 85 -4.07 -10.23 -2.08
N GLY A 86 -4.66 -11.31 -1.57
CA GLY A 86 -3.91 -12.31 -0.79
C GLY A 86 -2.82 -13.01 -1.60
N VAL A 87 -3.04 -13.27 -2.90
CA VAL A 87 -2.02 -13.85 -3.79
C VAL A 87 -0.88 -12.86 -4.02
N ILE A 88 -1.19 -11.57 -4.28
CA ILE A 88 -0.17 -10.53 -4.46
C ILE A 88 0.69 -10.42 -3.20
N ASP A 89 0.06 -10.32 -2.03
CA ASP A 89 0.77 -10.26 -0.75
C ASP A 89 1.57 -11.54 -0.47
N ALA A 90 1.05 -12.71 -0.87
CA ALA A 90 1.78 -13.97 -0.74
C ALA A 90 3.07 -13.97 -1.58
N CYS A 91 3.01 -13.41 -2.79
CA CYS A 91 4.17 -13.29 -3.66
C CYS A 91 5.20 -12.28 -3.16
N LEU A 92 4.76 -11.18 -2.54
CA LEU A 92 5.65 -10.11 -2.07
C LEU A 92 6.26 -10.40 -0.69
N PHE A 93 5.45 -10.89 0.25
CA PHE A 93 5.81 -10.96 1.66
C PHE A 93 5.80 -12.39 2.23
N GLY A 94 5.34 -13.35 1.44
CA GLY A 94 5.26 -14.77 1.82
C GLY A 94 3.86 -15.24 2.17
N PRO A 95 3.66 -16.57 2.21
CA PRO A 95 2.33 -17.19 2.20
C PRO A 95 1.46 -16.82 3.41
N TRP A 96 2.05 -16.62 4.59
CA TRP A 96 1.29 -16.25 5.79
C TRP A 96 0.74 -14.83 5.75
N TRP A 97 1.49 -13.87 5.20
CA TRP A 97 1.00 -12.51 4.96
C TRP A 97 -0.14 -12.53 3.96
N GLY A 98 0.03 -13.22 2.84
CA GLY A 98 -1.03 -13.35 1.84
C GLY A 98 -2.32 -13.96 2.40
N LEU A 99 -2.22 -15.00 3.23
CA LEU A 99 -3.37 -15.60 3.91
C LEU A 99 -4.02 -14.63 4.88
N ALA A 100 -3.24 -13.95 5.72
CA ALA A 100 -3.74 -12.98 6.69
C ALA A 100 -4.48 -11.81 5.99
N THR A 101 -3.86 -11.22 4.96
CA THR A 101 -4.44 -10.12 4.17
C THR A 101 -5.70 -10.55 3.45
N GLY A 102 -5.68 -11.72 2.80
CA GLY A 102 -6.84 -12.27 2.10
C GLY A 102 -8.02 -12.51 3.03
N LEU A 103 -7.77 -13.08 4.22
CA LEU A 103 -8.79 -13.29 5.25
C LEU A 103 -9.33 -11.98 5.81
N ALA A 104 -8.46 -11.00 6.10
CA ALA A 104 -8.87 -9.68 6.58
C ALA A 104 -9.74 -8.94 5.54
N ALA A 105 -9.30 -8.92 4.28
CA ALA A 105 -10.06 -8.33 3.18
C ALA A 105 -11.41 -9.04 2.97
N TYR A 106 -11.45 -10.37 3.09
CA TYR A 106 -12.68 -11.15 3.00
C TYR A 106 -13.64 -10.87 4.16
N ALA A 107 -13.14 -10.81 5.40
CA ALA A 107 -13.93 -10.52 6.59
C ALA A 107 -14.58 -9.13 6.52
N LEU A 108 -13.83 -8.11 6.10
CA LEU A 108 -14.35 -6.76 5.89
C LEU A 108 -15.42 -6.72 4.79
N ARG A 109 -15.35 -7.58 3.78
CA ARG A 109 -16.39 -7.69 2.73
C ARG A 109 -17.64 -8.42 3.18
N ARG A 110 -17.52 -9.44 4.04
CA ARG A 110 -18.67 -10.15 4.63
C ARG A 110 -19.57 -9.19 5.42
N GLY A 111 -19.00 -8.17 6.09
CA GLY A 111 -19.74 -7.09 6.75
C GLY A 111 -20.69 -6.34 5.81
N VAL A 112 -20.22 -6.04 4.59
CA VAL A 112 -20.99 -5.30 3.57
C VAL A 112 -22.11 -6.13 2.93
N VAL A 113 -21.89 -7.43 2.71
CA VAL A 113 -22.93 -8.31 2.11
C VAL A 113 -24.12 -8.51 3.06
N VAL A 114 -23.86 -8.47 4.37
CA VAL A 114 -24.90 -8.41 5.41
C VAL A 114 -25.68 -7.08 5.34
N GLU A 115 -25.00 -5.96 5.09
CA GLU A 115 -25.62 -4.64 4.95
C GLU A 115 -26.52 -4.53 3.71
N TYR A 116 -26.13 -5.11 2.57
CA TYR A 116 -26.97 -5.14 1.36
C TYR A 116 -28.21 -6.03 1.50
N ARG A 117 -28.15 -7.12 2.28
CA ARG A 117 -29.33 -7.93 2.63
C ARG A 117 -30.30 -7.22 3.57
N THR A 118 -29.84 -6.20 4.30
CA THR A 118 -30.65 -5.45 5.27
C THR A 118 -31.20 -4.13 4.73
N GLY A 119 -31.03 -3.86 3.43
CA GLY A 119 -31.81 -2.86 2.70
C GLY A 119 -31.43 -1.39 2.92
N ARG A 120 -30.23 -1.09 3.48
CA ARG A 120 -29.89 0.28 3.88
C ARG A 120 -29.20 1.16 2.81
N ARG A 121 -28.75 0.59 1.68
CA ARG A 121 -28.27 1.38 0.52
C ARG A 121 -29.29 1.33 -0.62
N ARG A 122 -30.20 2.32 -0.67
CA ARG A 122 -30.95 2.64 -1.90
C ARG A 122 -30.15 3.65 -2.74
N PRO A 123 -29.95 3.40 -4.04
CA PRO A 123 -29.75 4.47 -5.01
C PRO A 123 -31.00 5.35 -5.01
N HIS A 124 -30.83 6.66 -4.91
CA HIS A 124 -31.92 7.62 -5.12
C HIS A 124 -32.29 7.62 -6.61
N GLY A 125 -33.21 6.75 -7.02
CA GLY A 125 -33.71 6.74 -8.38
C GLY A 125 -34.28 5.40 -8.84
N SER A 126 -35.48 5.07 -8.38
CA SER A 126 -36.51 4.42 -9.20
C SER A 126 -37.70 4.06 -8.32
N SER A 127 -38.68 4.96 -8.35
CA SER A 127 -40.04 4.71 -7.92
C SER A 127 -40.70 3.68 -8.84
N ARG A 128 -40.56 2.38 -8.54
CA ARG A 128 -41.58 1.37 -8.86
C ARG A 128 -41.25 0.00 -8.24
N ALA A 129 -42.18 -0.44 -7.39
CA ALA A 129 -42.51 -1.83 -7.09
C ALA A 129 -41.41 -2.76 -6.54
N ALA A 130 -41.19 -2.70 -5.22
CA ALA A 130 -40.78 -3.89 -4.46
C ALA A 130 -41.62 -3.93 -3.17
N SER A 131 -42.35 -5.04 -2.99
CA SER A 131 -43.22 -5.34 -1.85
C SER A 131 -42.59 -4.90 -0.53
N HIS A 132 -43.26 -3.95 0.12
CA HIS A 132 -42.90 -3.40 1.41
C HIS A 132 -43.28 -4.43 2.49
N ASP A 133 -42.30 -4.92 3.24
CA ASP A 133 -42.55 -5.61 4.51
C ASP A 133 -42.16 -4.63 5.64
N PRO A 134 -43.10 -3.84 6.18
CA PRO A 134 -42.81 -2.78 7.15
C PRO A 134 -42.29 -3.31 8.49
N GLY A 135 -42.27 -4.63 8.70
CA GLY A 135 -41.85 -5.30 9.93
C GLY A 135 -40.39 -5.77 9.97
N TYR A 136 -39.61 -5.67 8.88
CA TYR A 136 -38.26 -6.22 8.86
C TYR A 136 -37.27 -5.39 9.69
N ARG A 137 -37.14 -5.72 10.98
CA ARG A 137 -36.06 -5.24 11.85
C ARG A 137 -34.86 -6.17 11.71
N PRO A 138 -33.72 -5.72 11.15
CA PRO A 138 -32.53 -6.55 11.11
C PRO A 138 -32.10 -6.91 12.54
N ALA A 139 -31.74 -8.18 12.73
CA ALA A 139 -31.32 -8.71 14.03
C ALA A 139 -30.20 -7.83 14.64
N PRO A 140 -30.23 -7.58 15.97
CA PRO A 140 -29.33 -6.63 16.62
C PRO A 140 -27.84 -6.98 16.43
N TRP A 141 -27.51 -8.26 16.29
CA TRP A 141 -26.13 -8.72 16.03
C TRP A 141 -25.61 -8.30 14.65
N LEU A 142 -26.49 -8.26 13.62
CA LEU A 142 -26.13 -7.82 12.26
C LEU A 142 -25.79 -6.32 12.22
N ARG A 143 -26.52 -5.51 13.00
CA ARG A 143 -26.25 -4.06 13.14
C ARG A 143 -24.92 -3.81 13.85
N ARG A 144 -24.62 -4.58 14.90
CA ARG A 144 -23.32 -4.52 15.59
C ARG A 144 -22.17 -4.94 14.67
N ALA A 145 -22.36 -5.96 13.83
CA ALA A 145 -21.35 -6.39 12.87
C ALA A 145 -21.04 -5.32 11.82
N ALA A 146 -22.05 -4.66 11.25
CA ALA A 146 -21.86 -3.58 10.28
C ALA A 146 -21.17 -2.36 10.92
N ALA A 147 -21.55 -1.98 12.14
CA ALA A 147 -20.89 -0.91 12.88
C ALA A 147 -19.42 -1.26 13.17
N ALA A 148 -19.13 -2.48 13.61
CA ALA A 148 -17.78 -2.95 13.86
C ALA A 148 -16.92 -2.93 12.58
N GLU A 149 -17.48 -3.30 11.43
CA GLU A 149 -16.78 -3.25 10.14
C GLU A 149 -16.46 -1.81 9.71
N GLN A 150 -17.41 -0.88 9.83
CA GLN A 150 -17.19 0.53 9.53
C GLN A 150 -16.12 1.14 10.45
N VAL A 151 -16.17 0.82 11.74
CA VAL A 151 -15.16 1.24 12.71
C VAL A 151 -13.80 0.64 12.36
N ALA A 152 -13.72 -0.66 12.07
CA ALA A 152 -12.47 -1.33 11.72
C ALA A 152 -11.84 -0.70 10.47
N ALA A 153 -12.63 -0.43 9.44
CA ALA A 153 -12.12 0.21 8.24
C ALA A 153 -11.71 1.66 8.44
N LEU A 154 -12.45 2.40 9.26
CA LEU A 154 -12.09 3.76 9.63
C LEU A 154 -10.78 3.76 10.42
N LEU A 155 -10.61 2.85 11.37
CA LEU A 155 -9.35 2.68 12.11
C LEU A 155 -8.20 2.30 11.16
N LEU A 156 -8.41 1.35 10.25
CA LEU A 156 -7.37 0.97 9.28
C LEU A 156 -6.95 2.14 8.38
N THR A 157 -7.92 2.95 7.93
CA THR A 157 -7.66 4.01 6.95
C THR A 157 -7.16 5.31 7.60
N VAL A 158 -7.75 5.71 8.73
CA VAL A 158 -7.51 7.01 9.37
C VAL A 158 -6.42 6.92 10.43
N VAL A 159 -6.20 5.74 11.02
CA VAL A 159 -5.23 5.57 12.12
C VAL A 159 -4.08 4.67 11.70
N ALA A 160 -4.36 3.41 11.37
CA ALA A 160 -3.30 2.42 11.13
C ALA A 160 -2.45 2.79 9.91
N LEU A 161 -3.07 3.14 8.78
CA LEU A 161 -2.32 3.45 7.55
C LEU A 161 -1.41 4.68 7.73
N PRO A 162 -1.85 5.84 8.28
CA PRO A 162 -0.95 6.95 8.56
C PRO A 162 0.18 6.61 9.53
N VAL A 163 -0.12 5.90 10.63
CA VAL A 163 0.87 5.50 11.64
C VAL A 163 1.92 4.58 11.02
N LEU A 164 1.50 3.56 10.27
CA LEU A 164 2.41 2.65 9.58
C LEU A 164 3.24 3.35 8.51
N THR A 165 2.63 4.26 7.74
CA THR A 165 3.34 5.06 6.75
C THR A 165 4.43 5.90 7.40
N PHE A 166 4.14 6.50 8.56
CA PHE A 166 5.12 7.30 9.30
C PHE A 166 6.20 6.42 9.93
N ALA A 167 5.84 5.27 10.50
CA ALA A 167 6.81 4.32 11.05
C ALA A 167 7.76 3.80 9.97
N SER A 168 7.24 3.40 8.80
CA SER A 168 8.02 3.00 7.62
C SER A 168 8.86 4.14 7.06
N ALA A 169 8.41 5.39 7.19
CA ALA A 169 9.19 6.56 6.78
C ALA A 169 10.43 6.77 7.67
N LEU A 170 10.41 6.28 8.91
CA LEU A 170 11.42 6.52 9.94
C LEU A 170 12.19 5.25 10.34
N ASP A 171 12.11 4.19 9.54
CA ASP A 171 12.71 2.88 9.80
C ASP A 171 14.25 2.83 9.60
N GLY A 172 14.86 3.92 9.12
CA GLY A 172 16.29 4.01 8.83
C GLY A 172 16.74 3.24 7.59
N GLN A 173 15.82 2.62 6.85
CA GLN A 173 16.10 1.94 5.59
C GLN A 173 15.95 2.88 4.39
N ALA A 174 16.79 2.71 3.37
CA ALA A 174 16.57 3.32 2.07
C ALA A 174 15.29 2.78 1.42
N TRP A 175 14.60 3.62 0.63
CA TRP A 175 13.41 3.20 -0.12
C TRP A 175 13.75 2.30 -1.33
N THR A 176 15.03 2.23 -1.68
CA THR A 176 15.56 1.52 -2.85
C THR A 176 16.85 0.77 -2.47
N SER A 177 17.47 0.09 -3.43
CA SER A 177 18.74 -0.60 -3.22
C SER A 177 19.87 0.36 -2.83
N ILE A 178 20.70 -0.10 -1.92
CA ILE A 178 22.03 0.46 -1.68
C ILE A 178 23.00 -0.36 -2.54
N VAL A 179 23.82 0.35 -3.31
CA VAL A 179 24.85 -0.25 -4.15
C VAL A 179 26.23 0.25 -3.75
N ALA A 180 27.22 -0.64 -3.80
CA ALA A 180 28.62 -0.26 -3.67
C ALA A 180 29.17 0.01 -5.06
N CYS A 181 29.67 1.22 -5.31
CA CYS A 181 30.18 1.62 -6.63
C CYS A 181 31.53 2.30 -6.51
N ARG A 182 32.28 2.31 -7.62
CA ARG A 182 33.42 3.22 -7.77
C ARG A 182 32.91 4.59 -8.17
N VAL A 183 33.22 5.59 -7.35
CA VAL A 183 32.92 6.99 -7.58
C VAL A 183 34.23 7.72 -7.83
N THR A 184 34.26 8.52 -8.89
CA THR A 184 35.40 9.38 -9.21
C THR A 184 35.04 10.82 -8.86
N ASP A 185 35.76 11.39 -7.91
CA ASP A 185 35.68 12.80 -7.55
C ASP A 185 37.01 13.49 -7.93
N GLY A 186 36.96 14.33 -8.96
CA GLY A 186 38.14 14.93 -9.59
C GLY A 186 39.11 13.85 -10.10
N THR A 187 40.26 13.73 -9.45
CA THR A 187 41.32 12.76 -9.79
C THR A 187 41.32 11.51 -8.90
N ARG A 188 40.48 11.46 -7.86
CA ARG A 188 40.43 10.34 -6.91
C ARG A 188 39.26 9.43 -7.26
N THR A 189 39.55 8.14 -7.37
CA THR A 189 38.52 7.10 -7.48
C THR A 189 38.52 6.30 -6.19
N ALA A 190 37.36 6.22 -5.55
CA ALA A 190 37.16 5.45 -4.32
C ALA A 190 35.88 4.64 -4.42
N ASP A 191 35.81 3.57 -3.64
CA ASP A 191 34.57 2.83 -3.45
C ASP A 191 33.68 3.62 -2.47
N ALA A 192 32.41 3.78 -2.83
CA ALA A 192 31.41 4.47 -2.03
C ALA A 192 30.07 3.73 -2.07
N ARG A 193 29.28 3.89 -1.01
CA ARG A 193 27.91 3.36 -0.95
C ARG A 193 26.92 4.41 -1.42
N LEU A 194 26.09 4.02 -2.38
CA LEU A 194 25.12 4.90 -3.01
C LEU A 194 23.71 4.36 -2.82
N ILE A 195 22.78 5.23 -2.41
CA ILE A 195 21.34 4.96 -2.58
C ILE A 195 21.01 5.20 -4.05
N GLU A 196 20.55 4.18 -4.76
CA GLU A 196 20.29 4.26 -6.20
C GLU A 196 19.12 5.20 -6.54
N LEU A 197 19.38 6.31 -7.21
CA LEU A 197 18.34 7.29 -7.61
C LEU A 197 17.89 7.09 -9.06
N SER A 198 18.84 6.76 -9.94
CA SER A 198 18.60 6.45 -11.34
C SER A 198 19.71 5.56 -11.88
N ARG A 199 19.38 4.70 -12.84
CA ARG A 199 20.35 3.82 -13.51
C ARG A 199 20.24 4.01 -15.01
N LYS A 200 21.37 4.29 -15.65
CA LYS A 200 21.46 4.42 -17.11
C LYS A 200 22.67 3.63 -17.60
N GLY A 201 22.39 2.55 -18.35
CA GLY A 201 23.42 1.62 -18.80
C GLY A 201 24.15 0.97 -17.62
N ASN A 202 25.48 1.08 -17.61
CA ASN A 202 26.36 0.57 -16.56
C ASN A 202 26.64 1.59 -15.43
N GLY A 203 26.09 2.81 -15.54
CA GLY A 203 26.23 3.86 -14.54
C GLY A 203 25.01 3.99 -13.63
N VAL A 204 25.28 4.33 -12.37
CA VAL A 204 24.27 4.63 -11.35
C VAL A 204 24.45 6.06 -10.88
N VAL A 205 23.38 6.85 -10.93
CA VAL A 205 23.28 8.12 -10.20
C VAL A 205 22.73 7.77 -8.83
N GLY A 206 23.47 8.12 -7.77
CA GLY A 206 23.09 7.77 -6.42
C GLY A 206 23.40 8.85 -5.40
N TRP A 207 22.72 8.79 -4.26
CA TRP A 207 23.10 9.60 -3.10
C TRP A 207 24.23 8.91 -2.35
N ASN A 208 25.39 9.56 -2.29
CA ASN A 208 26.59 9.05 -1.63
C ASN A 208 26.45 9.19 -0.12
N LEU A 209 26.46 8.05 0.57
CA LEU A 209 26.29 8.01 2.01
C LEU A 209 27.50 8.55 2.79
N ASP A 210 28.68 8.52 2.18
CA ASP A 210 29.93 8.90 2.83
C ASP A 210 30.27 10.38 2.57
N ALA A 211 29.90 10.91 1.39
CA ALA A 211 30.13 12.30 1.00
C ALA A 211 28.90 13.23 1.15
N GLU A 212 27.71 12.67 1.43
CA GLU A 212 26.44 13.41 1.55
C GLU A 212 26.11 14.28 0.34
N GLU A 213 26.31 13.74 -0.87
CA GLU A 213 26.01 14.41 -2.13
C GLU A 213 25.55 13.43 -3.22
N VAL A 214 25.04 13.94 -4.34
CA VAL A 214 24.70 13.10 -5.50
C VAL A 214 25.97 12.81 -6.30
N SER A 215 26.29 11.53 -6.48
CA SER A 215 27.47 11.09 -7.22
C SER A 215 27.13 10.11 -8.34
N ASN A 216 28.00 10.04 -9.34
CA ASN A 216 27.94 9.05 -10.41
C ASN A 216 28.85 7.86 -10.07
N GLY A 217 28.25 6.68 -9.93
CA GLY A 217 28.95 5.42 -9.66
C GLY A 217 29.06 4.54 -10.90
N LEU A 218 30.19 3.84 -11.03
CA LEU A 218 30.44 2.80 -12.04
C LEU A 218 30.80 1.47 -11.39
N GLY A 219 30.52 0.37 -12.08
CA GLY A 219 30.86 -0.98 -11.59
C GLY A 219 30.10 -1.36 -10.33
N CYS A 220 28.87 -0.91 -10.20
CA CYS A 220 28.05 -1.02 -9.00
C CYS A 220 27.61 -2.47 -8.70
N THR A 221 27.73 -2.89 -7.45
CA THR A 221 27.22 -4.17 -6.94
C THR A 221 26.14 -3.93 -5.88
N ALA A 222 25.12 -4.80 -5.86
CA ALA A 222 24.06 -4.71 -4.87
C ALA A 222 24.58 -5.06 -3.47
N THR A 223 24.22 -4.26 -2.48
CA THR A 223 24.49 -4.56 -1.07
C THR A 223 23.28 -5.27 -0.46
N GLU A 224 23.52 -6.25 0.42
CA GLU A 224 22.44 -6.99 1.09
C GLU A 224 21.65 -6.13 2.08
N SER A 225 22.31 -5.17 2.72
CA SER A 225 21.69 -4.25 3.67
C SER A 225 21.14 -3.00 2.99
N ARG A 226 19.92 -2.62 3.36
CA ARG A 226 19.28 -1.33 3.02
C ARG A 226 19.32 -0.32 4.15
N TYR A 227 19.90 -0.67 5.30
CA TYR A 227 19.97 0.23 6.44
C TYR A 227 21.00 1.33 6.21
N VAL A 228 20.54 2.57 6.29
CA VAL A 228 21.37 3.77 6.19
C VAL A 228 21.68 4.33 7.57
N ARG A 229 20.73 4.19 8.50
CA ARG A 229 20.81 4.71 9.86
C ARG A 229 19.90 3.92 10.80
N GLU A 230 20.01 4.17 12.10
CA GLU A 230 19.15 3.51 13.08
C GLU A 230 17.68 3.96 12.96
N PRO A 231 16.73 3.05 13.18
CA PRO A 231 15.32 3.43 13.23
C PRO A 231 15.03 4.31 14.45
N TRP A 232 14.06 5.22 14.32
CA TRP A 232 13.74 6.20 15.37
C TRP A 232 13.35 5.61 16.72
N TRP A 233 12.85 4.37 16.74
CA TRP A 233 12.48 3.68 17.98
C TRP A 233 13.67 3.03 18.71
N ARG A 234 14.89 3.14 18.16
CA ARG A 234 16.14 2.66 18.77
C ARG A 234 17.18 3.75 19.02
N SER A 235 16.94 4.97 18.51
CA SER A 235 17.80 6.14 18.70
C SER A 235 17.66 6.77 20.08
#